data_AF-A0A5M9JMG1-F1
#
_entry.id   AF-A0A5M9JMG1-F1
#
_cell.length_a   1.000
_cell.length_b   1.000
_cell.length_c   1.000
_cell.angle_alpha   90.00
_cell.angle_beta   90.00
_cell.angle_gamma   90.00
#
_symmetry.space_group_name_H-M   'P 1'
#
loop_
_entity.id
_entity.type
_entity.pdbx_description
1 polymer ?
#
loop_
_entity_poly.entity_id
_entity_poly.type
_entity_poly.pdbx_seq_one_letter_code
_entity_poly.pdbx_strand_id
1 'polypeptide(L)'
;MPSIKSLLLCATGALAVTSVTQVIADISLIDKNIQTLNTQAASYTGGLADSLTILGSLYNIYGSFVQGATDASQLPASISESDAQSLMQHTNATLVGDSATAVKTLKEKKGYFQELQMAGSVATALGQLSVGHEKFTKQVVQRTPDDMTPDEMSIMDIIMEVLKDGISFFESQ
;
A
#
# COMPACT_ATOMS: atom_id res chain seq x y z
N MET A 1 -45.78 36.07 27.40
CA MET A 1 -44.71 35.09 27.68
C MET A 1 -44.63 34.11 26.51
N PRO A 2 -43.71 34.28 25.55
CA PRO A 2 -43.50 33.27 24.51
C PRO A 2 -42.65 32.13 25.08
N SER A 3 -43.16 30.91 24.94
CA SER A 3 -42.51 29.66 25.34
C SER A 3 -41.38 29.35 24.37
N ILE A 4 -40.15 29.31 24.87
CA ILE A 4 -38.99 28.77 24.17
C ILE A 4 -39.15 27.25 24.17
N LYS A 5 -39.86 26.73 23.15
CA LYS A 5 -39.84 25.31 22.83
C LYS A 5 -38.52 25.02 22.15
N SER A 6 -37.64 24.35 22.88
CA SER A 6 -36.33 23.88 22.43
C SER A 6 -36.42 23.16 21.08
N LEU A 7 -35.93 23.80 20.02
CA LEU A 7 -35.51 23.09 18.81
C LEU A 7 -34.14 22.47 19.11
N LEU A 8 -34.14 21.20 19.49
CA LEU A 8 -32.93 20.36 19.43
C LEU A 8 -32.73 19.99 17.96
N LEU A 9 -31.91 20.78 17.26
CA LEU A 9 -31.39 20.44 15.94
C LEU A 9 -30.29 19.40 16.13
N CYS A 10 -30.62 18.11 16.02
CA CYS A 10 -29.61 17.06 15.92
C CYS A 10 -28.91 17.21 14.57
N ALA A 11 -27.81 17.97 14.53
CA ALA A 11 -26.87 17.93 13.42
C ALA A 11 -26.23 16.53 13.41
N THR A 12 -26.84 15.58 12.71
CA THR A 12 -26.13 14.38 12.26
C THR A 12 -25.09 14.86 11.26
N GLY A 13 -23.86 15.10 11.72
CA GLY A 13 -22.72 15.23 10.84
C GLY A 13 -22.64 13.94 10.04
N ALA A 14 -23.01 13.98 8.76
CA ALA A 14 -22.73 12.89 7.86
C ALA A 14 -21.20 12.74 7.83
N LEU A 15 -20.69 11.68 8.44
CA LEU A 15 -19.31 11.27 8.19
C LEU A 15 -19.22 11.10 6.68
N ALA A 16 -18.31 11.84 6.04
CA ALA A 16 -18.01 11.61 4.64
C ALA A 16 -17.50 10.17 4.53
N VAL A 17 -18.37 9.28 4.04
CA VAL A 17 -18.02 7.88 3.80
C VAL A 17 -17.15 7.89 2.56
N THR A 18 -15.93 7.36 2.69
CA THR A 18 -15.05 7.16 1.55
C THR A 18 -15.70 6.19 0.56
N SER A 19 -15.49 6.40 -0.74
CA SER A 19 -16.03 5.52 -1.77
C SER A 19 -15.02 4.43 -2.14
N VAL A 20 -15.50 3.31 -2.66
CA VAL A 20 -14.66 2.28 -3.26
C VAL A 20 -13.81 2.86 -4.40
N THR A 21 -14.36 3.81 -5.16
CA THR A 21 -13.62 4.55 -6.19
C THR A 21 -12.40 5.29 -5.64
N GLN A 22 -12.48 5.86 -4.43
CA GLN A 22 -11.33 6.49 -3.78
C GLN A 22 -10.27 5.44 -3.43
N VAL A 23 -10.65 4.30 -2.87
CA VAL A 23 -9.71 3.20 -2.56
C VAL A 23 -9.04 2.65 -3.83
N ILE A 24 -9.76 2.57 -4.95
CA ILE A 24 -9.18 2.23 -6.27
C ILE A 24 -8.17 3.30 -6.72
N ALA A 25 -8.44 4.57 -6.47
CA ALA A 25 -7.51 5.66 -6.78
C ALA A 25 -6.25 5.58 -5.91
N ASP A 26 -6.38 5.19 -4.65
CA ASP A 26 -5.25 4.96 -3.75
C ASP A 26 -4.38 3.78 -4.22
N ILE A 27 -5.00 2.66 -4.64
CA ILE A 27 -4.29 1.54 -5.27
C ILE A 27 -3.53 2.01 -6.51
N SER A 28 -4.15 2.83 -7.36
CA SER A 28 -3.51 3.40 -8.55
C SER A 28 -2.34 4.34 -8.22
N LEU A 29 -2.40 5.05 -7.09
CA LEU A 29 -1.31 5.88 -6.62
C LEU A 29 -0.15 5.03 -6.08
N ILE A 30 -0.45 3.96 -5.34
CA ILE A 30 0.54 2.98 -4.88
C ILE A 30 1.26 2.40 -6.09
N ASP A 31 0.51 1.92 -7.09
CA ASP A 31 1.01 1.39 -8.36
C ASP A 31 1.98 2.35 -9.06
N LYS A 32 1.55 3.60 -9.28
CA LYS A 32 2.40 4.64 -9.88
C LYS A 32 3.69 4.88 -9.09
N ASN A 33 3.63 4.86 -7.76
CA ASN A 33 4.81 5.03 -6.93
C ASN A 33 5.76 3.83 -7.03
N ILE A 34 5.23 2.61 -7.16
CA ILE A 34 6.02 1.40 -7.42
C ILE A 34 6.67 1.46 -8.82
N GLN A 35 5.96 1.92 -9.85
CA GLN A 35 6.54 2.12 -11.19
C GLN A 35 7.66 3.17 -11.20
N THR A 36 7.50 4.22 -10.39
CA THR A 36 8.56 5.22 -10.18
C THR A 36 9.79 4.60 -9.53
N LEU A 37 9.60 3.79 -8.48
CA LEU A 37 10.67 3.01 -7.86
C LEU A 37 11.34 2.06 -8.86
N ASN A 38 10.56 1.33 -9.66
CA ASN A 38 11.06 0.44 -10.71
C ASN A 38 11.99 1.17 -11.67
N THR A 39 11.58 2.35 -12.14
CA THR A 39 12.37 3.17 -13.06
C THR A 39 13.69 3.59 -12.43
N GLN A 40 13.65 4.09 -11.19
CA GLN A 40 14.84 4.53 -10.47
C GLN A 40 15.79 3.37 -10.16
N ALA A 41 15.25 2.25 -9.68
CA ALA A 41 16.04 1.07 -9.35
C ALA A 41 16.67 0.46 -10.61
N ALA A 42 15.96 0.43 -11.74
CA ALA A 42 16.50 -0.07 -13.00
C ALA A 42 17.70 0.76 -13.49
N SER A 43 17.60 2.10 -13.44
CA SER A 43 18.67 3.01 -13.86
C SER A 43 19.79 3.17 -12.84
N TYR A 44 19.62 2.68 -11.62
CA TYR A 44 20.61 2.83 -10.55
C TYR A 44 21.93 2.11 -10.88
N THR A 45 23.03 2.85 -10.78
CA THR A 45 24.40 2.37 -11.07
C THR A 45 25.37 2.67 -9.93
N GLY A 46 24.84 2.89 -8.72
CA GLY A 46 25.61 3.31 -7.54
C GLY A 46 25.50 4.81 -7.26
N GLY A 47 26.09 5.23 -6.15
CA GLY A 47 26.09 6.63 -5.72
C GLY A 47 25.04 6.97 -4.66
N LEU A 48 25.44 7.80 -3.70
CA LEU A 48 24.64 8.10 -2.52
C LEU A 48 23.34 8.86 -2.87
N ALA A 49 23.38 9.81 -3.81
CA ALA A 49 22.21 10.62 -4.16
C ALA A 49 21.08 9.76 -4.75
N ASP A 50 21.39 8.85 -5.67
CA ASP A 50 20.41 7.94 -6.26
C ASP A 50 19.89 6.94 -5.22
N SER A 51 20.77 6.48 -4.32
CA SER A 51 20.38 5.59 -3.22
C SER A 51 19.37 6.23 -2.28
N LEU A 52 19.58 7.50 -1.92
CA LEU A 52 18.63 8.28 -1.11
C LEU A 52 17.32 8.54 -1.86
N THR A 53 17.38 8.73 -3.17
CA THR A 53 16.18 8.89 -4.01
C THR A 53 15.34 7.60 -4.01
N ILE A 54 15.98 6.44 -4.15
CA ILE A 54 15.31 5.13 -4.07
C ILE A 54 14.68 4.91 -2.69
N LEU A 55 15.41 5.21 -1.61
CA LEU A 55 14.85 5.14 -0.25
C LEU A 55 13.64 6.07 -0.12
N GLY A 56 13.73 7.30 -0.61
CA GLY A 56 12.61 8.25 -0.64
C GLY A 56 11.37 7.68 -1.33
N SER A 57 11.54 7.01 -2.47
CA SER A 57 10.44 6.35 -3.18
C SER A 57 9.83 5.20 -2.38
N LEU A 58 10.63 4.38 -1.67
CA LEU A 58 10.10 3.36 -0.76
C LEU A 58 9.25 4.00 0.35
N TYR A 59 9.71 5.09 0.96
CA TYR A 59 8.92 5.81 1.97
C TYR A 59 7.64 6.45 1.38
N ASN A 60 7.67 6.92 0.14
CA ASN A 60 6.48 7.45 -0.54
C ASN A 60 5.43 6.36 -0.77
N ILE A 61 5.84 5.16 -1.20
CA ILE A 61 4.95 4.00 -1.34
C ILE A 61 4.34 3.63 0.03
N TYR A 62 5.15 3.62 1.10
CA TYR A 62 4.65 3.40 2.47
C TYR A 62 3.57 4.43 2.84
N GLY A 63 3.82 5.71 2.57
CA GLY A 63 2.84 6.77 2.79
C GLY A 63 1.52 6.53 2.05
N SER A 64 1.59 6.08 0.80
CA SER A 64 0.40 5.72 0.01
C SER A 64 -0.36 4.53 0.60
N PHE A 65 0.32 3.50 1.10
CA PHE A 65 -0.35 2.41 1.82
C PHE A 65 -1.05 2.90 3.09
N VAL A 66 -0.41 3.79 3.85
CA VAL A 66 -1.01 4.36 5.07
C VAL A 66 -2.26 5.19 4.75
N GLN A 67 -2.22 5.97 3.66
CA GLN A 67 -3.36 6.74 3.18
C GLN A 67 -4.48 5.81 2.72
N GLY A 68 -4.19 4.85 1.83
CA GLY A 68 -5.17 3.88 1.35
C GLY A 68 -5.80 3.06 2.49
N ALA A 69 -5.03 2.73 3.53
CA ALA A 69 -5.58 2.06 4.72
C ALA A 69 -6.53 2.97 5.50
N THR A 70 -6.24 4.27 5.57
CA THR A 70 -7.10 5.26 6.22
C THR A 70 -8.42 5.38 5.45
N ASP A 71 -8.33 5.48 4.13
CA ASP A 71 -9.49 5.62 3.25
C ASP A 71 -10.34 4.34 3.22
N ALA A 72 -9.70 3.16 3.16
CA ALA A 72 -10.38 1.87 3.29
C ALA A 72 -11.07 1.69 4.66
N SER A 73 -10.50 2.23 5.74
CA SER A 73 -11.13 2.16 7.07
C SER A 73 -12.45 2.93 7.17
N GLN A 74 -12.65 3.91 6.27
CA GLN A 74 -13.82 4.78 6.19
C GLN A 74 -14.90 4.27 5.22
N LEU A 75 -14.67 3.14 4.56
CA LEU A 75 -15.70 2.43 3.80
C LEU A 75 -16.86 2.00 4.71
N PRO A 76 -18.05 1.73 4.14
CA PRO A 76 -19.14 1.06 4.86
C PRO A 76 -18.67 -0.25 5.50
N ALA A 77 -19.43 -0.73 6.50
CA ALA A 77 -19.08 -1.95 7.24
C ALA A 77 -18.80 -3.16 6.33
N SER A 78 -19.57 -3.27 5.24
CA SER A 78 -19.38 -4.19 4.14
C SER A 78 -19.63 -3.45 2.82
N ILE A 79 -18.79 -3.67 1.82
CA ILE A 79 -19.02 -3.22 0.43
C ILE A 79 -19.82 -4.28 -0.34
N SER A 80 -20.24 -3.95 -1.57
CA SER A 80 -20.90 -4.92 -2.45
C SER A 80 -19.90 -5.94 -3.02
N GLU A 81 -20.38 -7.12 -3.41
CA GLU A 81 -19.54 -8.12 -4.09
C GLU A 81 -18.89 -7.55 -5.37
N SER A 82 -19.63 -6.74 -6.14
CA SER A 82 -19.10 -6.09 -7.35
C SER A 82 -17.98 -5.11 -7.03
N ASP A 83 -18.09 -4.38 -5.93
CA ASP A 83 -17.06 -3.45 -5.48
C ASP A 83 -15.81 -4.19 -4.99
N ALA A 84 -16.00 -5.23 -4.18
CA ALA A 84 -14.92 -6.10 -3.72
C ALA A 84 -14.19 -6.75 -4.91
N GLN A 85 -14.95 -7.26 -5.89
CA GLN A 85 -14.39 -7.82 -7.12
C GLN A 85 -13.58 -6.78 -7.90
N SER A 86 -14.05 -5.54 -7.96
CA SER A 86 -13.34 -4.45 -8.64
C SER A 86 -12.01 -4.11 -7.93
N LEU A 87 -11.99 -4.09 -6.60
CA LEU A 87 -10.77 -3.89 -5.82
C LEU A 87 -9.76 -5.03 -6.03
N MET A 88 -10.20 -6.29 -5.93
CA MET A 88 -9.35 -7.47 -6.17
C MET A 88 -8.73 -7.45 -7.56
N GLN A 89 -9.57 -7.24 -8.59
CA GLN A 89 -9.11 -7.21 -9.99
C GLN A 89 -8.10 -6.09 -10.21
N HIS A 90 -8.35 -4.91 -9.66
CA HIS A 90 -7.46 -3.77 -9.82
C HIS A 90 -6.13 -3.98 -9.09
N THR A 91 -6.16 -4.47 -7.84
CA THR A 91 -4.95 -4.84 -7.08
C THR A 91 -4.12 -5.89 -7.82
N ASN A 92 -4.75 -6.96 -8.28
CA ASN A 92 -4.06 -8.05 -8.96
C ASN A 92 -3.44 -7.60 -10.30
N ALA A 93 -4.14 -6.74 -11.06
CA ALA A 93 -3.67 -6.24 -12.34
C ALA A 93 -2.52 -5.21 -12.23
N THR A 94 -2.36 -4.58 -11.08
CA THR A 94 -1.40 -3.48 -10.87
C THR A 94 -0.29 -3.87 -9.89
N LEU A 95 -0.64 -3.97 -8.61
CA LEU A 95 0.34 -4.06 -7.52
C LEU A 95 1.14 -5.37 -7.53
N VAL A 96 0.54 -6.51 -7.89
CA VAL A 96 1.20 -7.82 -7.79
C VAL A 96 2.43 -7.89 -8.70
N GLY A 97 2.26 -7.59 -9.99
CA GLY A 97 3.35 -7.65 -10.97
C GLY A 97 4.42 -6.58 -10.73
N ASP A 98 4.00 -5.36 -10.41
CA ASP A 98 4.91 -4.24 -10.24
C ASP A 98 5.72 -4.35 -8.94
N SER A 99 5.13 -4.86 -7.86
CA SER A 99 5.83 -5.13 -6.60
C SER A 99 6.91 -6.21 -6.77
N ALA A 100 6.56 -7.31 -7.46
CA ALA A 100 7.51 -8.40 -7.75
C ALA A 100 8.69 -7.90 -8.58
N THR A 101 8.41 -7.07 -9.59
CA THR A 101 9.45 -6.44 -10.42
C THR A 101 10.34 -5.52 -9.58
N ALA A 102 9.75 -4.67 -8.73
CA ALA A 102 10.50 -3.72 -7.91
C ALA A 102 11.45 -4.39 -6.93
N VAL A 103 10.96 -5.39 -6.20
CA VAL A 103 11.79 -6.15 -5.27
C VAL A 103 12.91 -6.88 -6.01
N LYS A 104 12.60 -7.54 -7.14
CA LYS A 104 13.61 -8.20 -7.97
C LYS A 104 14.70 -7.23 -8.44
N THR A 105 14.32 -6.07 -8.97
CA THR A 105 15.27 -5.06 -9.44
C THR A 105 16.10 -4.50 -8.28
N LEU A 106 15.51 -4.24 -7.11
CA LEU A 106 16.28 -3.82 -5.94
C LEU A 106 17.32 -4.88 -5.54
N LYS A 107 16.93 -6.17 -5.50
CA LYS A 107 17.85 -7.27 -5.18
C LYS A 107 19.04 -7.32 -6.14
N GLU A 108 18.81 -7.13 -7.45
CA GLU A 108 19.87 -7.06 -8.46
C GLU A 108 20.86 -5.91 -8.21
N LYS A 109 20.45 -4.86 -7.49
CA LYS A 109 21.28 -3.69 -7.15
C LYS A 109 21.88 -3.74 -5.74
N LYS A 110 21.70 -4.83 -5.00
CA LYS A 110 22.18 -4.97 -3.61
C LYS A 110 23.66 -4.60 -3.44
N GLY A 111 24.52 -4.97 -4.39
CA GLY A 111 25.96 -4.66 -4.33
C GLY A 111 26.25 -3.17 -4.18
N TYR A 112 25.57 -2.31 -4.94
CA TYR A 112 25.74 -0.86 -4.84
C TYR A 112 25.26 -0.31 -3.49
N PHE A 113 24.19 -0.86 -2.93
CA PHE A 113 23.76 -0.48 -1.59
C PHE A 113 24.72 -0.97 -0.51
N GLN A 114 25.36 -2.13 -0.68
CA GLN A 114 26.37 -2.65 0.25
C GLN A 114 27.64 -1.78 0.26
N GLU A 115 28.10 -1.33 -0.90
CA GLU A 115 29.23 -0.39 -1.02
C GLU A 115 29.02 0.89 -0.19
N LEU A 116 27.77 1.33 -0.08
CA LEU A 116 27.36 2.51 0.69
C LEU A 116 26.91 2.19 2.12
N GLN A 117 26.97 0.93 2.55
CA GLN A 117 26.44 0.45 3.85
C GLN A 117 24.93 0.75 4.05
N MET A 118 24.17 0.79 2.96
CA MET A 118 22.74 1.12 2.94
C MET A 118 21.83 -0.10 2.77
N ALA A 119 22.36 -1.31 2.63
CA ALA A 119 21.55 -2.53 2.48
C ALA A 119 20.52 -2.71 3.62
N GLY A 120 20.93 -2.46 4.87
CA GLY A 120 20.03 -2.50 6.03
C GLY A 120 18.94 -1.41 6.00
N SER A 121 19.23 -0.24 5.42
CA SER A 121 18.23 0.81 5.21
C SER A 121 17.18 0.40 4.17
N VAL A 122 17.59 -0.31 3.12
CA VAL A 122 16.66 -0.88 2.13
C VAL A 122 15.78 -1.95 2.78
N ALA A 123 16.36 -2.87 3.56
CA ALA A 123 15.60 -3.86 4.33
C ALA A 123 14.57 -3.19 5.26
N THR A 124 14.98 -2.16 5.99
CA THR A 124 14.09 -1.39 6.89
C THR A 124 12.92 -0.76 6.13
N ALA A 125 13.19 -0.15 4.99
CA ALA A 125 12.16 0.49 4.17
C ALA A 125 11.18 -0.55 3.57
N LEU A 126 11.68 -1.70 3.10
CA LEU A 126 10.83 -2.83 2.69
C LEU A 126 9.98 -3.37 3.86
N GLY A 127 10.55 -3.41 5.07
CA GLY A 127 9.82 -3.76 6.30
C GLY A 127 8.65 -2.81 6.59
N GLN A 128 8.85 -1.50 6.38
CA GLN A 128 7.75 -0.54 6.51
C GLN A 128 6.69 -0.71 5.41
N LEU A 129 7.09 -1.02 4.18
CA LEU A 129 6.13 -1.39 3.13
C LEU A 129 5.31 -2.59 3.52
N SER A 130 5.92 -3.62 4.11
CA SER A 130 5.22 -4.80 4.62
C SER A 130 4.18 -4.42 5.67
N VAL A 131 4.53 -3.57 6.64
CA VAL A 131 3.59 -3.06 7.66
C VAL A 131 2.46 -2.23 7.03
N GLY A 132 2.79 -1.35 6.08
CA GLY A 132 1.81 -0.52 5.38
C GLY A 132 0.82 -1.37 4.57
N HIS A 133 1.32 -2.33 3.81
CA HIS A 133 0.55 -3.29 3.04
C HIS A 133 -0.37 -4.12 3.95
N GLU A 134 0.15 -4.68 5.04
CA GLU A 134 -0.66 -5.43 6.02
C GLU A 134 -1.81 -4.57 6.56
N LYS A 135 -1.54 -3.32 6.93
CA LYS A 135 -2.56 -2.39 7.42
C LYS A 135 -3.61 -2.13 6.35
N PHE A 136 -3.21 -1.90 5.11
CA PHE A 136 -4.13 -1.69 3.99
C PHE A 136 -5.00 -2.93 3.74
N THR A 137 -4.38 -4.10 3.55
CA THR A 137 -5.07 -5.39 3.36
C THR A 137 -6.07 -5.66 4.46
N LYS A 138 -5.70 -5.45 5.73
CA LYS A 138 -6.61 -5.64 6.86
C LYS A 138 -7.86 -4.76 6.75
N GLN A 139 -7.71 -3.50 6.34
CA GLN A 139 -8.85 -2.59 6.21
C GLN A 139 -9.73 -2.94 5.02
N VAL A 140 -9.16 -3.41 3.90
CA VAL A 140 -9.92 -3.90 2.75
C VAL A 140 -10.68 -5.18 3.11
N VAL A 141 -9.99 -6.19 3.64
CA VAL A 141 -10.59 -7.49 4.00
C VAL A 141 -11.71 -7.35 5.03
N GLN A 142 -11.58 -6.44 6.01
CA GLN A 142 -12.65 -6.18 6.98
C GLN A 142 -13.96 -5.67 6.34
N ARG A 143 -13.91 -5.22 5.09
CA ARG A 143 -15.01 -4.59 4.35
C ARG A 143 -15.49 -5.50 3.21
N THR A 144 -14.68 -6.47 2.82
CA THR A 144 -14.99 -7.48 1.80
C THR A 144 -16.07 -8.45 2.32
N PRO A 145 -17.07 -8.82 1.50
CA PRO A 145 -18.00 -9.89 1.85
C PRO A 145 -17.28 -11.20 2.27
N ASP A 146 -17.83 -11.90 3.26
CA ASP A 146 -17.17 -13.07 3.88
C ASP A 146 -16.81 -14.17 2.87
N ASP A 147 -17.65 -14.39 1.87
CA ASP A 147 -17.47 -15.41 0.82
C ASP A 147 -16.36 -15.06 -0.17
N MET A 148 -15.95 -13.79 -0.25
CA MET A 148 -14.88 -13.29 -1.11
C MET A 148 -13.56 -13.05 -0.36
N THR A 149 -13.59 -13.05 0.97
CA THR A 149 -12.43 -12.81 1.82
C THR A 149 -11.23 -13.72 1.52
N PRO A 150 -11.40 -15.04 1.30
CA PRO A 150 -10.27 -15.92 0.96
C PRO A 150 -9.53 -15.51 -0.31
N ASP A 151 -10.28 -15.09 -1.34
CA ASP A 151 -9.71 -14.67 -2.63
C ASP A 151 -8.95 -13.34 -2.50
N GLU A 152 -9.53 -12.37 -1.79
CA GLU A 152 -8.88 -11.08 -1.50
C GLU A 152 -7.57 -11.28 -0.71
N MET A 153 -7.61 -12.11 0.34
CA MET A 153 -6.42 -12.44 1.12
C MET A 153 -5.34 -13.10 0.26
N SER A 154 -5.71 -14.04 -0.62
CA SER A 154 -4.75 -14.72 -1.47
C SER A 154 -3.99 -13.77 -2.40
N ILE A 155 -4.65 -12.75 -2.96
CA ILE A 155 -4.00 -11.74 -3.82
C ILE A 155 -3.02 -10.91 -2.98
N MET A 156 -3.45 -10.49 -1.80
CA MET A 156 -2.68 -9.63 -0.91
C MET A 156 -1.47 -10.36 -0.30
N ASP A 157 -1.58 -11.66 -0.05
CA ASP A 157 -0.50 -12.48 0.48
C ASP A 157 0.68 -12.61 -0.50
N ILE A 158 0.42 -12.61 -1.81
CA ILE A 158 1.48 -12.63 -2.84
C ILE A 158 2.41 -11.42 -2.68
N ILE A 159 1.86 -10.22 -2.49
CA ILE A 159 2.64 -8.99 -2.30
C ILE A 159 3.42 -9.07 -0.98
N MET A 160 2.80 -9.61 0.06
CA MET A 160 3.45 -9.80 1.36
C MET A 160 4.66 -10.76 1.27
N GLU A 161 4.53 -11.87 0.55
CA GLU A 161 5.61 -12.82 0.31
C GLU A 161 6.77 -12.19 -0.47
N VAL A 162 6.48 -11.40 -1.50
CA VAL A 162 7.47 -10.64 -2.27
C VAL A 162 8.25 -9.68 -1.36
N LEU A 163 7.56 -8.94 -0.48
CA LEU A 163 8.23 -8.03 0.45
C LEU A 163 9.11 -8.77 1.45
N LYS A 164 8.64 -9.91 2.01
CA LYS A 164 9.41 -10.76 2.93
C LYS A 164 10.68 -11.33 2.28
N ASP A 165 10.58 -11.77 1.03
CA ASP A 165 11.75 -12.23 0.26
C ASP A 165 12.77 -11.10 0.06
N GLY A 166 12.30 -9.91 -0.30
CA GLY A 166 13.14 -8.72 -0.43
C GLY A 166 13.87 -8.37 0.87
N ILE A 167 13.13 -8.29 1.99
CA ILE A 167 13.69 -8.02 3.33
C ILE A 167 14.78 -9.04 3.66
N SER A 168 14.45 -10.33 3.58
CA SER A 168 15.38 -11.42 3.90
C SER A 168 16.65 -11.36 3.04
N PHE A 169 16.51 -11.01 1.77
CA PHE A 169 17.65 -10.88 0.86
C PHE A 169 18.56 -9.71 1.21
N PHE A 170 18.02 -8.56 1.63
CA PHE A 170 18.83 -7.40 2.03
C PHE A 170 19.43 -7.54 3.43
N GLU A 171 18.82 -8.34 4.32
CA GLU A 171 19.36 -8.69 5.64
C GLU A 171 20.44 -9.77 5.59
N SER A 172 20.45 -10.61 4.54
CA SER A 172 21.53 -11.58 4.35
C SER A 172 22.85 -10.86 4.09
N GLN A 173 23.96 -11.46 4.55
CA GLN A 173 25.30 -10.99 4.20
C GLN A 173 25.55 -11.12 2.69
#